data_AF-A0A4R4Y757-F1
#
_entry.id   AF-A0A4R4Y757-F1
#
_cell.length_a   1.000
_cell.length_b   1.000
_cell.length_c   1.000
_cell.angle_alpha   90.00
_cell.angle_beta   90.00
_cell.angle_gamma   90.00
#
_symmetry.space_group_name_H-M   'P 1'
#
loop_
_entity.id
_entity.type
_entity.pdbx_description
1 polymer ?
#
loop_
_entity_poly.entity_id
_entity_poly.type
_entity_poly.pdbx_seq_one_letter_code
_entity_poly.pdbx_strand_id
1 'polypeptide(L)'
;MAITDNQVAALRAQLEGRYDEHRQILQRLDQAEDNVAYNALVSAAFFEASRDRFLRDGVPADDAEVIEFIAYTRERVPDVADDIDPDIAERLILFVIGKLPLDANDDIKGNVALATKLLLLAALIHDANPSQAEFDAFMAKVRRMAEKAVQ
;
A
#
# COMPACT_ATOMS: atom_id res chain seq x y z
N MET A 1 11.30 1.12 -16.88
CA MET A 1 12.22 1.49 -15.77
C MET A 1 12.44 0.28 -14.86
N ALA A 2 13.59 0.13 -14.21
CA ALA A 2 13.85 -0.98 -13.29
C ALA A 2 13.62 -0.54 -11.84
N ILE A 3 13.00 -1.40 -11.02
CA ILE A 3 12.88 -1.14 -9.58
C ILE A 3 14.22 -1.47 -8.91
N THR A 4 14.76 -0.51 -8.16
CA THR A 4 16.06 -0.65 -7.50
C THR A 4 15.97 -1.38 -6.17
N ASP A 5 17.06 -1.99 -5.73
CA ASP A 5 17.10 -2.67 -4.43
C ASP A 5 16.91 -1.69 -3.26
N ASN A 6 17.30 -0.42 -3.43
CA ASN A 6 17.03 0.64 -2.44
C ASN A 6 15.54 0.93 -2.30
N GLN A 7 14.77 0.97 -3.39
CA GLN A 7 13.32 1.15 -3.35
C GLN A 7 12.63 -0.02 -2.65
N VAL A 8 13.08 -1.25 -2.92
CA VAL A 8 12.60 -2.47 -2.25
C VAL A 8 12.95 -2.44 -0.75
N ALA A 9 14.17 -2.06 -0.41
CA ALA A 9 14.63 -1.95 0.98
C ALA A 9 13.85 -0.88 1.75
N ALA A 10 13.56 0.27 1.13
CA ALA A 10 12.74 1.31 1.74
C ALA A 10 11.34 0.77 2.07
N LEU A 11 10.64 0.19 1.09
CA LEU A 11 9.30 -0.36 1.35
C LEU A 11 9.34 -1.46 2.41
N ARG A 12 10.32 -2.37 2.35
CA ARG A 12 10.49 -3.41 3.38
C ARG A 12 10.64 -2.82 4.78
N ALA A 13 11.52 -1.83 4.94
CA ALA A 13 11.75 -1.16 6.22
C ALA A 13 10.47 -0.51 6.75
N GLN A 14 9.65 0.11 5.89
CA GLN A 14 8.35 0.66 6.27
C GLN A 14 7.42 -0.43 6.84
N LEU A 15 7.29 -1.56 6.14
CA LEU A 15 6.34 -2.62 6.51
C LEU A 15 6.76 -3.44 7.72
N GLU A 16 8.07 -3.50 8.00
CA GLU A 16 8.63 -4.12 9.20
C GLU A 16 8.70 -3.13 10.38
N GLY A 17 8.13 -1.92 10.25
CA GLY A 17 8.09 -0.90 11.30
C GLY A 17 9.44 -0.21 11.58
N ARG A 18 10.43 -0.38 10.71
CA ARG A 18 11.76 0.25 10.79
C ARG A 18 11.74 1.65 10.16
N TYR A 19 10.94 2.54 10.73
CA TYR A 19 10.66 3.87 10.17
C TYR A 19 11.90 4.77 10.02
N ASP A 20 12.89 4.65 10.91
CA ASP A 20 14.13 5.41 10.80
C ASP A 20 14.98 4.97 9.60
N GLU A 21 15.06 3.67 9.36
CA GLU A 21 15.74 3.11 8.18
C GLU A 21 15.00 3.49 6.89
N HIS A 22 13.66 3.38 6.89
CA HIS A 22 12.83 3.84 5.78
C HIS A 22 13.10 5.30 5.41
N ARG A 23 13.08 6.21 6.39
CA ARG A 23 13.35 7.64 6.16
C ARG A 23 14.76 7.87 5.61
N GLN A 24 15.77 7.19 6.15
CA GLN A 24 17.15 7.31 5.67
C GLN A 24 17.32 6.84 4.23
N ILE A 25 16.64 5.76 3.84
CA ILE A 25 16.70 5.26 2.46
C ILE A 25 15.93 6.20 1.53
N LEU A 26 14.74 6.67 1.92
CA LEU A 26 13.95 7.61 1.11
C LEU A 26 14.69 8.91 0.82
N GLN A 27 15.40 9.49 1.79
CA GLN A 27 16.22 10.68 1.58
C GLN A 27 17.31 10.49 0.51
N ARG A 28 17.70 9.25 0.20
CA ARG A 28 18.67 8.92 -0.85
C ARG A 28 18.04 8.68 -2.22
N LEU A 29 16.72 8.52 -2.27
CA LEU A 29 15.91 8.30 -3.48
C LEU A 29 15.41 9.63 -4.10
N ASP A 30 16.04 10.76 -3.77
CA ASP A 30 15.52 12.12 -4.00
C ASP A 30 15.60 12.61 -5.48
N GLN A 31 15.51 11.70 -6.44
CA GLN A 31 15.40 12.00 -7.87
C GLN A 31 13.95 11.80 -8.37
N ALA A 32 13.53 12.61 -9.34
CA ALA A 32 12.16 12.53 -9.88
C ALA A 32 11.80 11.14 -10.44
N GLU A 33 12.75 10.43 -11.05
CA GLU A 33 12.54 9.06 -11.57
C GLU A 33 12.38 8.03 -10.43
N ASP A 34 13.15 8.17 -9.35
CA ASP A 34 13.05 7.32 -8.16
C ASP A 34 11.68 7.43 -7.49
N ASN A 35 11.07 8.62 -7.52
CA ASN A 35 9.72 8.86 -6.99
C ASN A 35 8.63 8.13 -7.78
N VAL A 36 8.76 8.04 -9.11
CA VAL A 36 7.81 7.30 -9.96
C VAL A 36 7.92 5.80 -9.69
N ALA A 37 9.15 5.28 -9.66
CA ALA A 37 9.42 3.87 -9.40
C ALA A 37 8.93 3.44 -8.00
N TYR A 38 9.22 4.25 -6.98
CA TYR A 38 8.79 3.97 -5.62
C TYR A 38 7.27 4.05 -5.47
N ASN A 39 6.60 5.02 -6.09
CA ASN A 39 5.13 5.08 -6.09
C ASN A 39 4.50 3.87 -6.78
N ALA A 40 5.05 3.42 -7.90
CA ALA A 40 4.61 2.20 -8.56
C ALA A 40 4.79 0.97 -7.66
N LEU A 41 5.89 0.88 -6.91
CA LEU A 41 6.15 -0.18 -5.95
C LEU A 41 5.13 -0.19 -4.81
N VAL A 42 4.87 0.97 -4.19
CA VAL A 42 3.85 1.10 -3.14
C VAL A 42 2.46 0.78 -3.65
N SER A 43 2.10 1.28 -4.84
CA SER A 43 0.80 1.01 -5.46
C SER A 43 0.64 -0.48 -5.76
N ALA A 44 1.65 -1.15 -6.32
CA ALA A 44 1.62 -2.59 -6.53
C ALA A 44 1.44 -3.37 -5.22
N ALA A 45 2.11 -2.95 -4.13
CA ALA A 45 2.02 -3.62 -2.84
C ALA A 45 0.61 -3.48 -2.25
N PHE A 46 0.07 -2.26 -2.30
CA PHE A 46 -1.28 -1.98 -1.85
C PHE A 46 -2.33 -2.75 -2.64
N PHE A 47 -2.20 -2.81 -3.97
CA PHE A 47 -3.08 -3.61 -4.83
C PHE A 47 -3.06 -5.08 -4.44
N GLU A 48 -1.87 -5.65 -4.29
CA GLU A 48 -1.71 -7.06 -3.95
C GLU A 48 -2.29 -7.37 -2.57
N ALA A 49 -1.90 -6.63 -1.53
CA ALA A 49 -2.37 -6.86 -0.16
C ALA A 49 -3.88 -6.64 -0.01
N SER A 50 -4.44 -5.62 -0.66
CA SER A 50 -5.89 -5.36 -0.61
C SER A 50 -6.68 -6.45 -1.33
N ARG A 51 -6.20 -6.95 -2.47
CA ARG A 51 -6.84 -8.08 -3.16
C ARG A 51 -6.80 -9.34 -2.33
N ASP A 52 -5.65 -9.67 -1.74
CA ASP A 52 -5.51 -10.86 -0.91
C ASP A 52 -6.46 -10.82 0.30
N ARG A 53 -6.66 -9.62 0.88
CA ARG A 53 -7.54 -9.42 2.03
C ARG A 53 -9.03 -9.36 1.72
N PHE A 54 -9.41 -8.72 0.60
CA PHE A 54 -10.81 -8.35 0.30
C PHE A 54 -11.38 -8.99 -0.96
N LEU A 55 -10.62 -9.84 -1.66
CA LEU A 55 -11.11 -10.59 -2.83
C LEU A 55 -10.99 -12.09 -2.58
N ARG A 56 -12.08 -12.71 -2.13
CA ARG A 56 -12.13 -14.16 -1.84
C ARG A 56 -12.75 -14.90 -3.01
N ASP A 57 -11.98 -15.78 -3.64
CA ASP A 57 -12.43 -16.57 -4.81
C ASP A 57 -13.02 -15.69 -5.94
N GLY A 58 -12.47 -14.49 -6.13
CA GLY A 58 -12.94 -13.53 -7.12
C GLY A 58 -14.19 -12.72 -6.72
N VAL A 59 -14.71 -12.92 -5.51
CA VAL A 59 -15.83 -12.18 -4.95
C VAL A 59 -15.31 -11.02 -4.09
N PRO A 60 -15.61 -9.76 -4.45
CA PRO A 60 -15.25 -8.60 -3.63
C PRO A 60 -15.98 -8.63 -2.28
N ALA A 61 -15.29 -8.20 -1.23
CA ALA A 61 -15.90 -7.93 0.06
C ALA A 61 -17.02 -6.88 -0.06
N ASP A 62 -17.96 -6.91 0.89
CA ASP A 62 -18.97 -5.86 0.98
C ASP A 62 -18.37 -4.55 1.53
N ASP A 63 -19.15 -3.46 1.46
CA ASP A 63 -18.67 -2.16 1.92
C ASP A 63 -18.49 -2.13 3.44
N ALA A 64 -19.30 -2.90 4.17
CA ALA A 64 -19.26 -2.96 5.62
C ALA A 64 -17.94 -3.54 6.12
N GLU A 65 -17.44 -4.61 5.49
CA GLU A 65 -16.15 -5.22 5.83
C GLU A 65 -14.98 -4.25 5.61
N VAL A 66 -15.04 -3.41 4.55
CA VAL A 66 -14.02 -2.38 4.31
C VAL A 66 -14.11 -1.29 5.37
N ILE A 67 -15.31 -0.78 5.66
CA ILE A 67 -15.54 0.24 6.69
C ILE A 67 -15.05 -0.25 8.07
N GLU A 68 -15.37 -1.49 8.44
CA GLU A 68 -14.95 -2.09 9.70
C GLU A 68 -13.42 -2.21 9.80
N PHE A 69 -12.76 -2.63 8.72
CA PHE A 69 -11.29 -2.68 8.68
C PHE A 69 -10.67 -1.28 8.85
N ILE A 70 -11.20 -0.26 8.18
CA ILE A 70 -10.71 1.12 8.31
C ILE A 70 -10.94 1.65 9.72
N ALA A 71 -12.11 1.43 10.30
CA ALA A 71 -12.42 1.83 11.67
C ALA A 71 -11.47 1.18 12.68
N TYR A 72 -11.26 -0.14 12.57
CA TYR A 72 -10.34 -0.88 13.43
C TYR A 72 -8.87 -0.42 13.27
N THR A 73 -8.44 -0.12 12.04
CA THR A 73 -7.10 0.39 11.77
C THR A 73 -6.86 1.74 12.43
N ARG A 74 -7.84 2.65 12.37
CA ARG A 74 -7.78 3.96 13.01
C ARG A 74 -7.74 3.86 14.54
N GLU A 75 -8.47 2.91 15.13
CA GLU A 75 -8.49 2.74 16.60
C GLU A 75 -7.16 2.24 17.16
N ARG A 76 -6.45 1.37 16.42
CA ARG A 76 -5.23 0.69 16.91
C ARG A 76 -3.96 1.49 16.80
N VAL A 77 -3.97 2.58 16.04
CA VAL A 77 -2.77 3.39 15.82
C VAL A 77 -3.08 4.82 16.25
N PRO A 78 -2.92 5.14 17.55
CA PRO A 78 -3.33 6.43 18.13
C PRO A 78 -2.73 7.65 17.43
N ASP A 79 -1.52 7.50 16.87
CA ASP A 79 -0.83 8.56 16.14
C ASP A 79 -1.22 8.65 14.65
N VAL A 80 -2.01 7.70 14.13
CA VAL A 80 -2.40 7.59 12.70
C VAL A 80 -3.91 7.77 12.50
N ALA A 81 -4.71 7.77 13.58
CA ALA A 81 -6.16 7.99 13.53
C ALA A 81 -6.54 9.33 12.86
N ASP A 82 -5.72 10.36 13.04
CA ASP A 82 -5.87 11.67 12.40
C ASP A 82 -5.26 11.74 10.99
N ASP A 83 -4.34 10.82 10.66
CA ASP A 83 -3.62 10.78 9.38
C ASP A 83 -4.35 9.96 8.29
N ILE A 84 -5.26 9.08 8.69
CA ILE A 84 -6.11 8.33 7.75
C ILE A 84 -7.42 9.08 7.56
N ASP A 85 -7.62 9.65 6.38
CA ASP A 85 -8.96 10.05 5.91
C ASP A 85 -9.73 8.76 5.54
N PRO A 86 -10.88 8.47 6.20
CA PRO A 86 -11.58 7.21 6.02
C PRO A 86 -12.21 7.12 4.63
N ASP A 87 -12.73 8.23 4.09
CA ASP A 87 -13.36 8.26 2.77
C ASP A 87 -12.32 7.95 1.69
N ILE A 88 -11.12 8.55 1.80
CA ILE A 88 -10.01 8.26 0.89
C ILE A 88 -9.56 6.80 1.03
N ALA A 89 -9.44 6.30 2.26
CA ALA A 89 -8.99 4.94 2.51
C ALA A 89 -9.94 3.88 1.94
N GLU A 90 -11.24 4.04 2.20
CA GLU A 90 -12.29 3.17 1.67
C GLU A 90 -12.32 3.21 0.14
N ARG A 91 -12.29 4.41 -0.47
CA ARG A 91 -12.26 4.57 -1.93
C ARG A 91 -11.09 3.84 -2.57
N LEU A 92 -9.89 3.93 -1.98
CA LEU A 92 -8.70 3.26 -2.50
C LEU A 92 -8.85 1.73 -2.47
N ILE A 93 -9.42 1.15 -1.40
CA ILE A 93 -9.64 -0.31 -1.32
C ILE A 93 -10.76 -0.75 -2.28
N LEU A 94 -11.89 -0.05 -2.27
CA LEU A 94 -13.05 -0.36 -3.12
C LEU A 94 -12.70 -0.29 -4.61
N PHE A 95 -11.84 0.65 -5.00
CA PHE A 95 -11.27 0.73 -6.35
C PHE A 95 -10.45 -0.51 -6.70
N VAL A 96 -9.57 -0.97 -5.81
CA VAL A 96 -8.71 -2.15 -6.04
C VAL A 96 -9.53 -3.42 -6.25
N ILE A 97 -10.63 -3.58 -5.51
CA ILE A 97 -11.53 -4.75 -5.62
C ILE A 97 -12.62 -4.57 -6.70
N GLY A 98 -12.56 -3.50 -7.49
CA GLY A 98 -13.40 -3.30 -8.68
C GLY A 98 -14.83 -2.84 -8.40
N LYS A 99 -15.09 -2.26 -7.22
CA LYS A 99 -16.41 -1.72 -6.85
C LYS A 99 -16.62 -0.26 -7.23
N LEU A 100 -15.55 0.43 -7.63
CA LEU A 100 -15.59 1.82 -8.08
C LEU A 100 -15.11 1.96 -9.53
N PRO A 101 -15.58 2.98 -10.26
CA PRO A 101 -15.16 3.24 -11.64
C PRO A 101 -13.68 3.72 -11.72
N LEU A 102 -13.15 3.77 -12.95
CA LEU A 102 -11.74 4.07 -13.19
C LEU A 102 -11.31 5.50 -12.78
N ASP A 103 -12.25 6.44 -12.81
CA ASP A 103 -12.08 7.86 -12.47
C ASP A 103 -12.36 8.15 -10.98
N ALA A 104 -12.69 7.12 -10.19
CA ALA A 104 -13.11 7.26 -8.80
C ALA A 104 -12.03 7.80 -7.84
N ASN A 105 -10.82 8.09 -8.31
CA ASN A 105 -9.73 8.62 -7.50
C ASN A 105 -9.03 9.84 -8.15
N ASP A 106 -9.58 10.39 -9.24
CA ASP A 106 -8.94 11.47 -10.02
C ASP A 106 -8.83 12.79 -9.24
N ASP A 107 -9.71 13.01 -8.27
CA ASP A 107 -9.71 14.15 -7.33
C ASP A 107 -8.71 13.98 -6.16
N ILE A 108 -8.17 12.78 -5.95
CA ILE A 108 -7.25 12.49 -4.85
C ILE A 108 -5.83 12.88 -5.28
N LYS A 109 -5.23 13.82 -4.54
CA LYS A 109 -3.85 14.25 -4.80
C LYS A 109 -2.89 13.06 -4.64
N GLY A 110 -1.95 12.91 -5.57
CA GLY A 110 -1.04 11.75 -5.61
C GLY A 110 -0.21 11.54 -4.33
N ASN A 111 0.20 12.61 -3.65
CA ASN A 111 0.90 12.53 -2.37
C ASN A 111 -0.01 12.03 -1.23
N VAL A 112 -1.28 12.43 -1.22
CA VAL A 112 -2.28 11.94 -0.27
C VAL A 112 -2.55 10.47 -0.52
N ALA A 113 -2.80 10.08 -1.77
CA ALA A 113 -3.00 8.67 -2.14
C ALA A 113 -1.80 7.80 -1.76
N LEU A 114 -0.57 8.27 -1.97
CA LEU A 114 0.65 7.53 -1.60
C LEU A 114 0.77 7.35 -0.09
N ALA A 115 0.56 8.42 0.69
CA ALA A 115 0.61 8.37 2.15
C ALA A 115 -0.45 7.42 2.72
N THR A 116 -1.70 7.54 2.26
CA THR A 116 -2.79 6.64 2.69
C THR A 116 -2.48 5.18 2.34
N LYS A 117 -1.98 4.89 1.14
CA LYS A 117 -1.57 3.53 0.76
C LYS A 117 -0.48 2.96 1.68
N LEU A 118 0.53 3.75 2.06
CA LEU A 118 1.59 3.29 2.97
C LEU A 118 1.04 2.92 4.35
N LEU A 119 0.12 3.74 4.89
CA LEU A 119 -0.52 3.49 6.18
C LEU A 119 -1.39 2.24 6.14
N LEU A 120 -2.26 2.13 5.13
CA LEU A 120 -3.11 0.95 4.95
C LEU A 120 -2.31 -0.31 4.69
N LEU A 121 -1.21 -0.22 3.94
CA LEU A 121 -0.37 -1.37 3.67
C LEU A 121 0.29 -1.90 4.95
N ALA A 122 0.74 -1.03 5.85
CA ALA A 122 1.23 -1.47 7.15
C ALA A 122 0.14 -2.20 7.96
N ALA A 123 -1.09 -1.68 7.94
CA ALA A 123 -2.24 -2.33 8.59
C ALA A 123 -2.59 -3.69 7.97
N LEU A 124 -2.62 -3.79 6.64
CA LEU A 124 -2.90 -5.02 5.89
C LEU A 124 -1.85 -6.11 6.16
N ILE A 125 -0.56 -5.74 6.17
CA ILE A 125 0.52 -6.69 6.47
C ILE A 125 0.48 -7.13 7.93
N HIS A 126 0.16 -6.22 8.86
CA HIS A 126 -0.02 -6.57 10.26
C HIS A 126 -1.21 -7.52 10.46
N ASP A 127 -2.35 -7.27 9.80
CA ASP A 127 -3.55 -8.13 9.86
C ASP A 127 -3.29 -9.51 9.26
N ALA A 128 -2.60 -9.58 8.12
CA ALA A 128 -2.22 -10.83 7.47
C ALA A 128 -1.19 -11.63 8.29
N ASN A 129 -0.37 -10.95 9.10
CA ASN A 129 0.68 -11.53 9.94
C ASN A 129 1.51 -12.63 9.22
N PRO A 130 2.11 -12.31 8.06
CA PRO A 130 2.79 -13.30 7.25
C PRO A 130 4.06 -13.82 7.97
N SER A 131 4.40 -15.08 7.73
CA SER A 131 5.74 -15.59 8.02
C SER A 131 6.79 -14.85 7.19
N GLN A 132 8.06 -14.93 7.60
CA GLN A 132 9.16 -14.32 6.85
C GLN A 132 9.19 -14.77 5.39
N ALA A 133 8.93 -16.05 5.13
CA ALA A 133 8.94 -16.60 3.78
C ALA A 133 7.78 -16.06 2.92
N GLU A 134 6.59 -15.91 3.51
CA GLU A 134 5.43 -15.32 2.84
C GLU A 134 5.66 -13.83 2.56
N PHE A 135 6.23 -13.10 3.52
CA PHE A 135 6.58 -11.69 3.34
C PHE A 135 7.65 -11.49 2.25
N ASP A 136 8.67 -12.35 2.20
CA ASP A 136 9.69 -12.32 1.15
C ASP A 136 9.08 -12.63 -0.23
N ALA A 137 8.18 -13.61 -0.31
CA ALA A 137 7.46 -13.94 -1.53
C ALA A 137 6.55 -12.79 -1.99
N PHE A 138 5.87 -12.14 -1.04
CA PHE A 138 5.10 -10.91 -1.28
C PHE A 138 5.99 -9.84 -1.89
N MET A 139 7.09 -9.44 -1.22
CA MET A 139 8.01 -8.41 -1.72
C MET A 139 8.55 -8.71 -3.12
N ALA A 140 8.88 -9.97 -3.40
CA ALA A 140 9.32 -10.39 -4.73
C ALA A 140 8.21 -10.30 -5.79
N LYS A 141 6.96 -10.61 -5.44
CA LYS A 141 5.80 -10.46 -6.31
C LYS A 141 5.53 -8.99 -6.62
N VAL A 142 5.52 -8.13 -5.60
CA VAL A 142 5.27 -6.71 -5.76
C VAL A 142 6.33 -6.06 -6.66
N ARG A 143 7.62 -6.38 -6.48
CA ARG A 143 8.70 -5.87 -7.34
C ARG A 143 8.39 -6.15 -8.83
N ARG A 144 8.05 -7.40 -9.16
CA ARG A 144 7.71 -7.79 -10.54
C ARG A 144 6.49 -7.07 -11.09
N MET A 145 5.49 -6.80 -10.25
CA MET A 145 4.30 -6.06 -10.64
C MET A 145 4.64 -4.60 -10.93
N ALA A 146 5.43 -3.97 -10.06
CA ALA A 146 5.86 -2.59 -10.21
C ALA A 146 6.74 -2.40 -11.46
N GLU A 147 7.68 -3.31 -11.71
CA GLU A 147 8.53 -3.30 -12.92
C GLU A 147 7.70 -3.32 -14.21
N LYS A 148 6.58 -4.06 -14.24
CA LYS A 148 5.67 -4.07 -15.40
C LYS A 148 4.89 -2.78 -15.55
N ALA A 149 4.56 -2.11 -14.44
CA ALA A 149 3.78 -0.87 -14.45
C ALA A 149 4.57 0.36 -14.91
N VAL A 150 5.91 0.30 -14.84
CA VAL A 150 6.81 1.40 -15.22
C VAL A 150 7.60 1.12 -16.50
N GLN A 151 7.20 0.09 -17.27
CA GLN A 151 7.69 -0.18 -18.63
C GLN A 151 6.90 0.65 -19.64
#